data_AF-A0A517TVM7-F1
#
_entry.id   AF-A0A517TVM7-F1
#
_cell.length_a   1.000
_cell.length_b   1.000
_cell.length_c   1.000
_cell.angle_alpha   90.00
_cell.angle_beta   90.00
_cell.angle_gamma   90.00
#
_symmetry.space_group_name_H-M   'P 1'
#
loop_
_entity.id
_entity.type
_entity.pdbx_description
1 polymer ?
#
loop_
_entity_poly.entity_id
_entity_poly.type
_entity_poly.pdbx_seq_one_letter_code
_entity_poly.pdbx_strand_id
1 'polypeptide(L)'
;MTTTLTAEKLAQRAVDVNVLTEQDLNGVWAEFGTRAVDYEPFKQSLVRRGLLTNYQLDRLIEGYRNGFFYGDYKILYGVGAGTFARVFRATHVRTGELFAVKVLRSRYSRAGGDDKRDLFRREGELGAQLKHPNIVGIHEVVSSGATNYIVMDFVEGQNLRDFYKVRGKFDPLDATRIAADMMAGLNYAFLKGITHRDLKMSNVIVSSEGDAKILDFGLAGMEGAEADEANPRTIDYAGLERATNVRKDDTRSDIFFAGCIYYQLLSGKPALAETRERSQRLSKSRFMEIKPLLDVAPGVPLPLARIVTKALELDPARRYQTPGEMLADLKVAAKRVAEAKDNPALLEEQVKLEGQDDAGEARKLMIVESDHKMQDLFRELFKKQGYRVLVTTDPERLFQRIYDDVKAFDVIMLSSGQLGREALDAFNKLGGDMRTKLIPTVLLLGEGHGVLAGEAQTTSSRIVVKMPLKGSELRAAILKALAGK
;
A
#
# COMPACT_ATOMS: atom_id res chain seq x y z
N MET A 1 35.34 8.90 43.17
CA MET A 1 36.47 9.69 42.64
C MET A 1 36.42 9.62 41.12
N THR A 2 35.83 10.63 40.48
CA THR A 2 35.87 10.80 39.02
C THR A 2 37.32 11.06 38.64
N THR A 3 38.00 10.03 38.14
CA THR A 3 39.34 10.19 37.55
C THR A 3 39.18 11.12 36.35
N THR A 4 39.71 12.34 36.44
CA THR A 4 39.71 13.30 35.35
C THR A 4 40.43 12.66 34.17
N LEU A 5 39.70 12.38 33.10
CA LEU A 5 40.24 11.77 31.89
C LEU A 5 41.17 12.79 31.23
N THR A 6 42.45 12.44 31.05
CA THR A 6 43.44 13.31 30.37
C THR A 6 43.46 13.00 28.87
N ALA A 7 44.03 13.91 28.07
CA ALA A 7 44.21 13.72 26.63
C ALA A 7 44.98 12.42 26.32
N GLU A 8 46.10 12.18 27.02
CA GLU A 8 46.89 10.95 26.89
C GLU A 8 46.10 9.68 27.25
N LYS A 9 45.30 9.72 28.33
CA LYS A 9 44.48 8.56 28.71
C LYS A 9 43.38 8.28 27.69
N LEU A 10 42.78 9.31 27.10
CA LEU A 10 41.79 9.15 26.04
C LEU A 10 42.44 8.57 24.77
N ALA A 11 43.60 9.08 24.37
CA ALA A 11 44.40 8.57 23.27
C ALA A 11 44.75 7.09 23.47
N GLN A 12 45.29 6.75 24.64
CA GLN A 12 45.63 5.36 24.98
C GLN A 12 44.40 4.45 24.89
N ARG A 13 43.26 4.87 25.46
CA ARG A 13 42.02 4.10 25.34
C ARG A 13 41.60 3.86 23.89
N ALA A 14 41.72 4.88 23.03
CA ALA A 14 41.35 4.77 21.62
C ALA A 14 42.21 3.77 20.86
N VAL A 15 43.52 3.69 21.19
CA VAL A 15 44.45 2.69 20.66
C VAL A 15 44.15 1.30 21.24
N ASP A 16 43.91 1.20 22.56
CA ASP A 16 43.62 -0.07 23.24
C ASP A 16 42.40 -0.79 22.65
N VAL A 17 41.41 -0.04 22.16
CA VAL A 17 40.21 -0.60 21.50
C VAL A 17 40.30 -0.61 19.96
N ASN A 18 41.48 -0.33 19.40
CA ASN A 18 41.79 -0.30 17.96
C ASN A 18 40.94 0.68 17.14
N VAL A 19 40.35 1.71 17.76
CA VAL A 19 39.56 2.72 17.03
C VAL A 19 40.47 3.74 16.35
N LEU A 20 41.66 3.97 16.92
CA LEU A 20 42.73 4.77 16.34
C LEU A 20 44.04 4.00 16.35
N THR A 21 44.91 4.31 15.41
CA THR A 21 46.31 3.85 15.40
C THR A 21 47.23 4.90 16.04
N GLU A 22 48.44 4.48 16.42
CA GLU A 22 49.49 5.42 16.85
C GLU A 22 49.82 6.46 15.75
N GLN A 23 49.73 6.06 14.47
CA GLN A 23 49.95 6.96 13.35
C GLN A 23 48.87 8.06 13.26
N ASP A 24 47.61 7.71 13.48
CA ASP A 24 46.50 8.67 13.52
C ASP A 24 46.76 9.73 14.61
N LEU A 25 47.19 9.27 15.79
CA LEU A 25 47.48 10.12 16.94
C LEU A 25 48.70 11.01 16.72
N ASN A 26 49.77 10.52 16.07
CA ASN A 26 50.95 11.34 15.76
C ASN A 26 50.58 12.58 14.95
N GLY A 27 49.63 12.47 14.01
CA GLY A 27 49.13 13.61 13.25
C GLY A 27 48.37 14.63 14.10
N VAL A 28 47.73 14.19 15.18
CA VAL A 28 47.03 15.06 16.15
C VAL A 28 48.05 15.74 17.06
N TRP A 29 48.99 14.98 17.63
CA TRP A 29 50.02 15.53 18.51
C TRP A 29 50.91 16.55 17.81
N ALA A 30 51.25 16.31 16.54
CA ALA A 30 52.04 17.23 15.73
C ALA A 30 51.37 18.62 15.60
N GLU A 31 50.04 18.70 15.60
CA GLU A 31 49.30 19.97 15.56
C GLU A 31 49.56 20.83 16.81
N PHE A 32 49.62 20.19 17.96
CA PHE A 32 49.81 20.87 19.24
C PHE A 32 51.29 21.11 19.57
N GLY A 33 52.20 20.44 18.86
CA GLY A 33 53.65 20.50 19.13
C GLY A 33 54.07 19.88 20.47
N THR A 34 53.14 19.30 21.22
CA THR A 34 53.36 18.67 22.53
C THR A 34 52.30 17.60 22.79
N ARG A 35 52.60 16.66 23.71
CA ARG A 35 51.63 15.69 24.24
C ARG A 35 50.88 16.21 25.47
N ALA A 36 51.40 17.26 26.11
CA ALA A 36 50.76 17.95 27.22
C ALA A 36 49.68 18.91 26.71
N VAL A 37 48.60 18.35 26.16
CA VAL A 37 47.47 19.09 25.59
C VAL A 37 46.28 19.03 26.54
N ASP A 38 45.58 20.14 26.66
CA ASP A 38 44.31 20.19 27.38
C ASP A 38 43.29 19.21 26.77
N TYR A 39 42.49 18.61 27.64
CA TYR A 39 41.56 17.54 27.28
C TYR A 39 40.54 17.97 26.21
N GLU A 40 39.94 19.16 26.36
CA GLU A 40 38.86 19.62 25.48
C GLU A 40 39.35 19.99 24.05
N PRO A 41 40.45 20.77 23.87
CA PRO A 41 41.03 21.00 22.55
C PRO A 41 41.46 19.72 21.84
N PHE A 42 42.05 18.76 22.56
CA PHE A 42 42.45 17.48 22.00
C PHE A 42 41.24 16.69 21.48
N LYS A 43 40.18 16.60 22.28
CA LYS A 43 38.90 15.97 21.92
C LYS A 43 38.30 16.58 20.66
N GLN A 44 38.28 17.92 20.59
CA GLN A 44 37.76 18.64 19.42
C GLN A 44 38.60 18.38 18.16
N SER A 45 39.93 18.28 18.28
CA SER A 45 40.79 17.97 17.14
C SER A 45 40.52 16.57 16.58
N LEU A 46 40.32 15.55 17.44
CA LEU A 46 39.98 14.19 17.02
C LEU A 46 38.68 14.14 16.20
N VAL A 47 37.64 14.85 16.64
CA VAL A 47 36.35 14.90 15.93
C VAL A 47 36.44 15.74 14.66
N ARG A 48 37.09 16.91 14.71
CA ARG A 48 37.26 17.82 13.57
C ARG A 48 38.04 17.16 12.43
N ARG A 49 39.02 16.31 12.76
CA ARG A 49 39.80 15.53 11.77
C ARG A 49 39.05 14.30 11.25
N GLY A 50 37.85 14.00 11.75
CA GLY A 50 37.08 12.82 11.37
C GLY A 50 37.68 11.49 11.87
N LEU A 51 38.66 11.54 12.78
CA LEU A 51 39.30 10.34 13.33
C LEU A 51 38.36 9.58 14.27
N LEU A 52 37.57 10.32 15.05
CA LEU A 52 36.52 9.79 15.90
C LEU A 52 35.18 10.46 15.60
N THR A 53 34.11 9.67 15.67
CA THR A 53 32.76 10.22 15.78
C THR A 53 32.44 10.59 17.23
N ASN A 54 31.46 11.47 17.44
CA ASN A 54 30.96 11.77 18.79
C ASN A 54 30.49 10.50 19.51
N TYR A 55 29.86 9.57 18.80
CA TYR A 55 29.43 8.29 19.36
C TYR A 55 30.61 7.45 19.89
N GLN A 56 31.69 7.32 19.12
CA GLN A 56 32.88 6.58 19.54
C GLN A 56 33.55 7.28 20.74
N LEU A 57 33.66 8.60 20.66
CA LEU A 57 34.24 9.41 21.72
C LEU A 57 33.49 9.26 23.04
N ASP A 58 32.16 9.40 23.04
CA ASP A 58 31.34 9.24 24.25
C ASP A 58 31.57 7.86 24.89
N ARG A 59 31.65 6.80 24.07
CA ARG A 59 31.94 5.44 24.57
C ARG A 59 33.33 5.31 25.17
N LEU A 60 34.34 5.94 24.59
CA LEU A 60 35.72 5.94 25.12
C LEU A 60 35.77 6.68 26.47
N ILE A 61 35.03 7.77 26.59
CA ILE A 61 34.91 8.56 27.83
C ILE A 61 34.25 7.73 28.93
N GLU A 62 33.13 7.10 28.60
CA GLU A 62 32.38 6.18 29.48
C GLU A 62 33.15 4.89 29.81
N GLY A 63 34.28 4.63 29.14
CA GLY A 63 35.18 3.52 29.43
C GLY A 63 34.72 2.18 28.85
N TYR A 64 33.87 2.17 27.83
CA TYR A 64 33.52 0.95 27.12
C TYR A 64 34.74 0.38 26.41
N ARG A 65 34.88 -0.96 26.44
CA ARG A 65 35.94 -1.69 25.72
C ARG A 65 35.45 -2.42 24.46
N ASN A 66 34.14 -2.42 24.22
CA ASN A 66 33.49 -3.15 23.14
C ASN A 66 32.40 -2.32 22.46
N GLY A 67 31.87 -2.83 21.34
CA GLY A 67 30.84 -2.17 20.54
C GLY A 67 31.38 -1.06 19.62
N PHE A 68 32.70 -0.99 19.44
CA PHE A 68 33.34 -0.17 18.40
C PHE A 68 33.45 -0.89 17.06
N PHE A 69 33.50 -2.22 17.10
CA PHE A 69 33.58 -3.08 15.91
C PHE A 69 32.63 -4.28 16.07
N TYR A 70 32.08 -4.71 14.94
CA TYR A 70 31.48 -6.03 14.78
C TYR A 70 32.10 -6.64 13.53
N GLY A 71 32.90 -7.69 13.67
CA GLY A 71 33.72 -8.19 12.57
C GLY A 71 34.60 -7.07 11.99
N ASP A 72 34.61 -6.97 10.65
CA ASP A 72 35.36 -5.96 9.90
C ASP A 72 34.63 -4.60 9.77
N TYR A 73 33.60 -4.36 10.59
CA TYR A 73 32.77 -3.15 10.50
C TYR A 73 32.97 -2.23 11.72
N LYS A 74 33.60 -1.08 11.48
CA LYS A 74 33.82 -0.02 12.48
C LYS A 74 32.53 0.78 12.66
N ILE A 75 31.98 0.79 13.87
CA ILE A 75 30.75 1.51 14.21
C ILE A 75 31.00 3.01 14.25
N LEU A 76 30.22 3.76 13.47
CA LEU A 76 30.30 5.22 13.39
C LEU A 76 29.23 5.88 14.27
N TYR A 77 27.95 5.54 14.11
CA TYR A 77 26.84 6.17 14.83
C TYR A 77 25.71 5.18 15.11
N GLY A 78 24.93 5.41 16.16
CA GLY A 78 23.64 4.75 16.34
C GLY A 78 22.59 5.34 15.41
N VAL A 79 21.91 4.49 14.63
CA VAL A 79 20.87 4.89 13.66
C VAL A 79 19.47 4.61 14.21
N GLY A 80 19.33 3.53 14.97
CA GLY A 80 18.03 3.16 15.55
C GLY A 80 18.16 2.16 16.67
N ALA A 81 17.12 2.07 17.50
CA ALA A 81 17.04 1.12 18.58
C ALA A 81 15.63 0.49 18.62
N GLY A 82 15.56 -0.81 18.35
CA GLY A 82 14.36 -1.61 18.54
C GLY A 82 14.31 -2.25 19.92
N THR A 83 13.24 -3.02 20.17
CA THR A 83 13.07 -3.80 21.41
C THR A 83 14.20 -4.82 21.58
N PHE A 84 14.57 -5.53 20.52
CA PHE A 84 15.54 -6.64 20.57
C PHE A 84 16.92 -6.26 20.04
N ALA A 85 16.99 -5.38 19.05
CA ALA A 85 18.23 -5.02 18.37
C ALA A 85 18.52 -3.51 18.42
N ARG A 86 19.77 -3.15 18.13
CA ARG A 86 20.22 -1.79 17.82
C ARG A 86 20.79 -1.78 16.40
N VAL A 87 20.58 -0.70 15.66
CA VAL A 87 21.12 -0.54 14.31
C VAL A 87 22.14 0.57 14.34
N PHE A 88 23.30 0.30 13.76
CA PHE A 88 24.42 1.24 13.70
C PHE A 88 24.79 1.51 12.25
N ARG A 89 25.21 2.75 11.96
CA ARG A 89 25.97 3.06 10.75
C ARG A 89 27.40 2.62 11.02
N ALA A 90 27.97 1.86 10.10
CA ALA A 90 29.33 1.37 10.18
C ALA A 90 30.06 1.59 8.85
N THR A 91 31.37 1.52 8.89
CA THR A 91 32.22 1.46 7.70
C THR A 91 33.01 0.16 7.72
N HIS A 92 33.13 -0.50 6.58
CA HIS A 92 33.98 -1.67 6.45
C HIS A 92 35.45 -1.25 6.44
N VAL A 93 36.26 -1.78 7.37
CA VAL A 93 37.61 -1.26 7.67
C VAL A 93 38.58 -1.31 6.50
N ARG A 94 38.36 -2.21 5.54
CA ARG A 94 39.23 -2.37 4.36
C ARG A 94 38.78 -1.56 3.14
N THR A 95 37.48 -1.49 2.89
CA THR A 95 36.93 -0.88 1.67
C THR A 95 36.48 0.56 1.90
N GLY A 96 36.24 0.96 3.14
CA GLY A 96 35.66 2.27 3.50
C GLY A 96 34.17 2.38 3.21
N GLU A 97 33.55 1.37 2.60
CA GLU A 97 32.13 1.37 2.25
C GLU A 97 31.22 1.40 3.50
N LEU A 98 30.04 2.01 3.35
CA LEU A 98 29.10 2.21 4.43
C LEU A 98 28.08 1.08 4.51
N PHE A 99 27.83 0.61 5.73
CA PHE A 99 26.87 -0.45 6.03
C PHE A 99 26.01 -0.11 7.24
N ALA A 100 24.83 -0.71 7.30
CA ALA A 100 24.03 -0.77 8.51
C ALA A 100 24.30 -2.09 9.22
N VAL A 101 24.62 -2.03 10.51
CA VAL A 101 24.88 -3.20 11.35
C VAL A 101 23.79 -3.30 12.42
N LYS A 102 22.88 -4.26 12.26
CA LYS A 102 21.84 -4.57 13.24
C LYS A 102 22.39 -5.59 14.23
N VAL A 103 22.41 -5.26 15.52
CA VAL A 103 23.03 -6.06 16.58
C VAL A 103 22.00 -6.42 17.63
N LEU A 104 21.91 -7.70 17.98
CA LEU A 104 21.04 -8.18 19.06
C LEU A 104 21.55 -7.65 20.42
N ARG A 105 20.63 -7.14 21.25
CA ARG A 105 21.00 -6.62 22.58
C ARG A 105 21.46 -7.77 23.49
N SER A 106 22.49 -7.50 24.29
CA SER A 106 23.16 -8.47 25.18
C SER A 106 22.23 -9.22 26.14
N ARG A 107 21.12 -8.61 26.58
CA ARG A 107 20.12 -9.27 27.45
C ARG A 107 19.39 -10.43 26.77
N TYR A 108 19.39 -10.49 25.44
CA TYR A 108 18.79 -11.57 24.65
C TYR A 108 19.82 -12.55 24.09
N SER A 109 21.12 -12.29 24.28
CA SER A 109 22.20 -13.17 23.79
C SER A 109 22.80 -14.09 24.87
N ARG A 110 22.24 -14.08 26.09
CA ARG A 110 22.66 -14.92 27.23
C ARG A 110 21.71 -16.12 27.43
N ALA A 111 22.13 -17.10 28.25
CA ALA A 111 21.38 -18.32 28.55
C ALA A 111 19.91 -18.02 28.91
N GLY A 112 18.97 -18.68 28.21
CA GLY A 112 17.52 -18.40 28.27
C GLY A 112 16.97 -17.50 27.14
N GLY A 113 17.83 -17.01 26.24
CA GLY A 113 17.46 -16.19 25.07
C GLY A 113 17.54 -16.92 23.72
N ASP A 114 17.69 -18.26 23.71
CA ASP A 114 18.01 -19.02 22.50
C ASP A 114 16.94 -18.88 21.41
N ASP A 115 15.67 -18.85 21.79
CA ASP A 115 14.57 -18.57 20.86
C ASP A 115 14.73 -17.21 20.15
N LYS A 116 15.15 -16.15 20.84
CA LYS A 116 15.31 -14.82 20.25
C LYS A 116 16.55 -14.73 19.35
N ARG A 117 17.61 -15.46 19.70
CA ARG A 117 18.82 -15.57 18.89
C ARG A 117 18.56 -16.32 17.60
N ASP A 118 17.84 -17.44 17.68
CA ASP A 118 17.47 -18.22 16.51
C ASP A 118 16.53 -17.47 15.58
N LEU A 119 15.55 -16.74 16.13
CA LEU A 119 14.69 -15.86 15.34
C LEU A 119 15.51 -14.78 14.62
N PHE A 120 16.43 -14.12 15.33
CA PHE A 120 17.29 -13.09 14.76
C PHE A 120 18.17 -13.63 13.62
N ARG A 121 18.80 -14.80 13.82
CA ARG A 121 19.60 -15.47 12.79
C ARG A 121 18.74 -15.83 11.56
N ARG A 122 17.59 -16.48 11.78
CA ARG A 122 16.70 -16.91 10.69
C ARG A 122 16.15 -15.73 9.89
N GLU A 123 15.80 -14.62 10.55
CA GLU A 123 15.41 -13.37 9.88
C GLU A 123 16.52 -12.88 8.93
N GLY A 124 17.76 -12.86 9.41
CA GLY A 124 18.92 -12.52 8.58
C GLY A 124 19.11 -13.47 7.40
N GLU A 125 19.07 -14.79 7.65
CA GLU A 125 19.27 -15.83 6.62
C GLU A 125 18.17 -15.81 5.53
N LEU A 126 16.92 -15.52 5.90
CA LEU A 126 15.82 -15.35 4.96
C LEU A 126 15.99 -14.08 4.13
N GLY A 127 16.30 -12.95 4.78
CA GLY A 127 16.52 -11.69 4.07
C GLY A 127 17.72 -11.72 3.13
N ALA A 128 18.79 -12.46 3.46
CA ALA A 128 19.98 -12.64 2.62
C ALA A 128 19.68 -13.30 1.26
N GLN A 129 18.55 -14.00 1.13
CA GLN A 129 18.11 -14.61 -0.15
C GLN A 129 17.44 -13.59 -1.08
N LEU A 130 17.12 -12.39 -0.58
CA LEU A 130 16.39 -11.37 -1.31
C LEU A 130 17.35 -10.29 -1.83
N LYS A 131 17.45 -10.19 -3.16
CA LYS A 131 18.25 -9.16 -3.84
C LYS A 131 17.37 -8.40 -4.83
N HIS A 132 16.92 -7.22 -4.43
CA HIS A 132 16.00 -6.41 -5.22
C HIS A 132 16.17 -4.91 -4.91
N PRO A 133 16.04 -3.98 -5.87
CA PRO A 133 16.21 -2.55 -5.63
C PRO A 133 15.33 -1.97 -4.51
N ASN A 134 14.11 -2.49 -4.33
CA ASN A 134 13.17 -2.08 -3.29
C ASN A 134 13.22 -2.95 -2.01
N ILE A 135 14.28 -3.73 -1.80
CA ILE A 135 14.54 -4.51 -0.58
C ILE A 135 15.95 -4.17 -0.12
N VAL A 136 16.15 -3.91 1.17
CA VAL A 136 17.49 -3.68 1.73
C VAL A 136 18.28 -4.98 1.69
N GLY A 137 19.42 -4.98 1.00
CA GLY A 137 20.26 -6.16 0.84
C GLY A 137 20.97 -6.53 2.14
N ILE A 138 20.97 -7.82 2.47
CA ILE A 138 21.75 -8.38 3.58
C ILE A 138 23.01 -9.02 3.02
N HIS A 139 24.17 -8.63 3.56
CA HIS A 139 25.49 -9.10 3.12
C HIS A 139 26.03 -10.20 4.03
N GLU A 140 25.79 -10.09 5.33
CA GLU A 140 26.39 -10.99 6.31
C GLU A 140 25.45 -11.20 7.51
N VAL A 141 25.42 -12.44 8.00
CA VAL A 141 24.66 -12.82 9.20
C VAL A 141 25.60 -13.58 10.11
N VAL A 142 25.86 -13.04 11.29
CA VAL A 142 26.76 -13.63 12.28
C VAL A 142 26.00 -13.91 13.56
N SER A 143 26.08 -15.16 14.01
CA SER A 143 25.48 -15.64 15.26
C SER A 143 26.47 -16.60 15.93
N SER A 144 27.30 -16.08 16.84
CA SER A 144 28.32 -16.88 17.55
C SER A 144 28.48 -16.41 18.99
N GLY A 145 28.24 -17.32 19.94
CA GLY A 145 28.27 -17.01 21.36
C GLY A 145 27.37 -15.82 21.71
N ALA A 146 27.92 -14.82 22.39
CA ALA A 146 27.19 -13.60 22.77
C ALA A 146 27.06 -12.57 21.63
N THR A 147 27.74 -12.78 20.49
CA THR A 147 27.86 -11.83 19.39
C THR A 147 26.90 -12.21 18.27
N ASN A 148 25.89 -11.38 18.04
CA ASN A 148 24.86 -11.62 17.04
C ASN A 148 24.59 -10.32 16.27
N TYR A 149 24.90 -10.30 14.99
CA TYR A 149 24.69 -9.13 14.14
C TYR A 149 24.40 -9.49 12.69
N ILE A 150 23.75 -8.56 11.99
CA ILE A 150 23.43 -8.62 10.56
C ILE A 150 24.01 -7.37 9.91
N VAL A 151 24.76 -7.56 8.83
CA VAL A 151 25.28 -6.48 7.99
C VAL A 151 24.37 -6.34 6.78
N MET A 152 23.91 -5.12 6.53
CA MET A 152 22.99 -4.81 5.44
C MET A 152 23.37 -3.48 4.78
N ASP A 153 22.79 -3.21 3.61
CA ASP A 153 22.98 -1.93 2.92
C ASP A 153 22.66 -0.76 3.85
N PHE A 154 23.57 0.23 3.90
CA PHE A 154 23.24 1.52 4.50
C PHE A 154 22.49 2.38 3.49
N VAL A 155 21.18 2.51 3.67
CA VAL A 155 20.36 3.40 2.84
C VAL A 155 20.41 4.80 3.42
N GLU A 156 20.98 5.75 2.68
CA GLU A 156 20.96 7.16 3.04
C GLU A 156 19.53 7.69 2.91
N GLY A 157 18.89 7.97 4.04
CA GLY A 157 17.47 8.31 4.08
C GLY A 157 16.89 8.19 5.48
N GLN A 158 15.56 8.13 5.56
CA GLN A 158 14.84 7.95 6.82
C GLN A 158 13.78 6.87 6.68
N ASN A 159 13.41 6.22 7.78
CA ASN A 159 12.25 5.33 7.75
C ASN A 159 10.97 6.16 7.49
N LEU A 160 10.02 5.57 6.78
CA LEU A 160 8.81 6.22 6.29
C LEU A 160 7.96 6.78 7.44
N ARG A 161 7.99 6.16 8.62
CA ARG A 161 7.27 6.68 9.80
C ARG A 161 7.83 8.03 10.23
N ASP A 162 9.15 8.14 10.35
CA ASP A 162 9.77 9.37 10.80
C ASP A 162 9.72 10.44 9.69
N PHE A 163 9.84 10.03 8.43
CA PHE A 163 9.59 10.92 7.28
C PHE A 163 8.15 11.46 7.26
N TYR A 164 7.17 10.59 7.54
CA TYR A 164 5.76 10.96 7.67
C TYR A 164 5.50 11.92 8.83
N LYS A 165 6.16 11.76 9.99
CA LYS A 165 5.99 12.71 11.11
C LYS A 165 6.39 14.13 10.75
N VAL A 166 7.40 14.29 9.89
CA VAL A 166 7.87 15.60 9.44
C VAL A 166 6.94 16.18 8.37
N ARG A 167 6.53 15.36 7.38
CA ARG A 167 5.77 15.84 6.22
C ARG A 167 4.25 15.85 6.41
N GLY A 168 3.74 14.99 7.28
CA GLY A 168 2.30 14.73 7.43
C GLY A 168 1.75 14.06 6.19
N LYS A 169 1.10 14.83 5.32
CA LYS A 169 0.45 14.34 4.10
C LYS A 169 1.40 14.42 2.90
N PHE A 170 1.33 13.42 2.03
CA PHE A 170 2.15 13.34 0.82
C PHE A 170 1.38 13.83 -0.42
N ASP A 171 2.11 14.31 -1.43
CA ASP A 171 1.54 14.50 -2.77
C ASP A 171 1.08 13.13 -3.29
N PRO A 172 -0.06 13.04 -3.99
CA PRO A 172 -0.59 11.77 -4.47
C PRO A 172 0.40 10.96 -5.31
N LEU A 173 1.21 11.60 -6.17
CA LEU A 173 2.19 10.90 -7.00
C LEU A 173 3.38 10.41 -6.16
N ASP A 174 3.86 11.21 -5.21
CA ASP A 174 4.91 10.79 -4.27
C ASP A 174 4.48 9.57 -3.44
N ALA A 175 3.27 9.61 -2.88
CA ALA A 175 2.70 8.50 -2.12
C ALA A 175 2.54 7.24 -2.99
N THR A 176 2.14 7.43 -4.25
CA THR A 176 1.95 6.33 -5.21
C THR A 176 3.27 5.70 -5.63
N ARG A 177 4.33 6.50 -5.78
CA ARG A 177 5.69 6.00 -6.03
C ARG A 177 6.18 5.12 -4.89
N ILE A 178 6.06 5.59 -3.64
CA ILE A 178 6.41 4.81 -2.43
C ILE A 178 5.59 3.50 -2.38
N ALA A 179 4.29 3.55 -2.66
CA ALA A 179 3.44 2.36 -2.69
C ALA A 179 3.85 1.37 -3.80
N ALA A 180 4.21 1.87 -4.99
CA ALA A 180 4.66 1.05 -6.10
C ALA A 180 6.00 0.37 -5.78
N ASP A 181 6.94 1.08 -5.18
CA ASP A 181 8.22 0.53 -4.72
C ASP A 181 8.02 -0.58 -3.68
N MET A 182 7.14 -0.36 -2.70
CA MET A 182 6.77 -1.42 -1.74
C MET A 182 6.18 -2.64 -2.46
N MET A 183 5.25 -2.43 -3.40
CA MET A 183 4.65 -3.54 -4.15
C MET A 183 5.66 -4.28 -5.02
N ALA A 184 6.65 -3.58 -5.59
CA ALA A 184 7.72 -4.22 -6.36
C ALA A 184 8.58 -5.13 -5.48
N GLY A 185 8.98 -4.66 -4.29
CA GLY A 185 9.70 -5.48 -3.31
C GLY A 185 8.88 -6.67 -2.82
N LEU A 186 7.62 -6.46 -2.44
CA LEU A 186 6.74 -7.56 -1.99
C LEU A 186 6.46 -8.56 -3.10
N ASN A 187 6.29 -8.11 -4.35
CA ASN A 187 6.08 -9.02 -5.48
C ASN A 187 7.31 -9.91 -5.70
N TYR A 188 8.51 -9.36 -5.61
CA TYR A 188 9.75 -10.13 -5.71
C TYR A 188 9.85 -11.21 -4.61
N ALA A 189 9.54 -10.86 -3.36
CA ALA A 189 9.51 -11.81 -2.26
C ALA A 189 8.42 -12.88 -2.44
N PHE A 190 7.22 -12.47 -2.86
CA PHE A 190 6.10 -13.37 -3.16
C PHE A 190 6.46 -14.42 -4.21
N LEU A 191 7.13 -14.02 -5.30
CA LEU A 191 7.61 -14.95 -6.35
C LEU A 191 8.65 -15.96 -5.84
N LYS A 192 9.28 -15.69 -4.70
CA LYS A 192 10.19 -16.61 -3.99
C LYS A 192 9.51 -17.39 -2.85
N GLY A 193 8.19 -17.27 -2.71
CA GLY A 193 7.42 -17.91 -1.63
C GLY A 193 7.61 -17.28 -0.26
N ILE A 194 8.09 -16.03 -0.20
CA ILE A 194 8.36 -15.31 1.05
C ILE A 194 7.33 -14.20 1.25
N THR A 195 6.73 -14.17 2.44
CA THR A 195 5.85 -13.09 2.90
C THR A 195 6.51 -12.29 4.01
N HIS A 196 6.20 -10.99 4.09
CA HIS A 196 6.85 -10.05 4.99
C HIS A 196 6.33 -10.14 6.43
N ARG A 197 5.00 -10.17 6.62
CA ARG A 197 4.30 -10.44 7.91
C ARG A 197 4.48 -9.42 9.05
N ASP A 198 5.30 -8.40 8.90
CA ASP A 198 5.38 -7.25 9.82
C ASP A 198 5.46 -5.90 9.08
N LEU A 199 4.73 -5.75 7.97
CA LEU A 199 4.82 -4.54 7.15
C LEU A 199 4.21 -3.34 7.89
N LYS A 200 5.03 -2.31 8.08
CA LYS A 200 4.68 -1.04 8.72
C LYS A 200 5.63 0.05 8.26
N MET A 201 5.26 1.31 8.44
CA MET A 201 6.08 2.44 8.02
C MET A 201 7.49 2.48 8.62
N SER A 202 7.73 1.90 9.80
CA SER A 202 9.08 1.84 10.38
C SER A 202 9.99 0.83 9.69
N ASN A 203 9.44 -0.08 8.88
CA ASN A 203 10.17 -1.11 8.14
C ASN A 203 10.29 -0.76 6.64
N VAL A 204 10.06 0.51 6.30
CA VAL A 204 10.25 1.03 4.94
C VAL A 204 11.18 2.22 5.06
N ILE A 205 12.32 2.22 4.37
CA ILE A 205 13.21 3.38 4.25
C ILE A 205 12.89 4.10 2.95
N VAL A 206 12.81 5.42 3.01
CA VAL A 206 12.81 6.29 1.83
C VAL A 206 14.21 6.87 1.69
N SER A 207 14.88 6.60 0.58
CA SER A 207 16.22 7.13 0.29
C SER A 207 16.18 8.65 0.05
N SER A 208 17.35 9.29 0.05
CA SER A 208 17.52 10.68 -0.37
C SER A 208 17.05 10.93 -1.82
N GLU A 209 17.07 9.91 -2.67
CA GLU A 209 16.58 9.94 -4.06
C GLU A 209 15.04 9.74 -4.14
N GLY A 210 14.41 9.40 -3.01
CA GLY A 210 12.96 9.24 -2.88
C GLY A 210 12.46 7.83 -3.19
N ASP A 211 13.35 6.85 -3.33
CA ASP A 211 12.97 5.45 -3.57
C ASP A 211 12.68 4.75 -2.24
N ALA A 212 11.64 3.92 -2.22
CA ALA A 212 11.30 3.13 -1.05
C ALA A 212 11.96 1.75 -1.07
N LYS A 213 12.53 1.35 0.07
CA LYS A 213 13.16 0.05 0.31
C LYS A 213 12.58 -0.60 1.56
N ILE A 214 12.18 -1.86 1.44
CA ILE A 214 11.64 -2.64 2.56
C ILE A 214 12.79 -3.24 3.38
N LEU A 215 12.69 -3.14 4.70
CA LEU A 215 13.56 -3.74 5.71
C LEU A 215 12.91 -4.95 6.36
N ASP A 216 13.69 -5.78 7.04
CA ASP A 216 13.21 -6.72 8.05
C ASP A 216 12.14 -7.71 7.53
N PHE A 217 12.45 -8.42 6.44
CA PHE A 217 11.68 -9.59 6.02
C PHE A 217 11.83 -10.70 7.08
N GLY A 218 10.90 -10.73 8.04
CA GLY A 218 11.08 -11.46 9.28
C GLY A 218 9.85 -12.23 9.73
N LEU A 219 10.04 -13.55 9.92
CA LEU A 219 9.09 -14.61 10.30
C LEU A 219 8.34 -15.34 9.17
N ALA A 220 8.94 -15.50 7.99
CA ALA A 220 8.46 -16.50 7.05
C ALA A 220 8.49 -17.90 7.70
N GLY A 221 7.34 -18.58 7.73
CA GLY A 221 7.25 -20.04 7.91
C GLY A 221 7.50 -20.63 9.29
N MET A 222 6.95 -20.07 10.38
CA MET A 222 6.84 -20.84 11.64
C MET A 222 5.48 -21.55 11.74
N GLU A 223 5.39 -22.73 11.13
CA GLU A 223 4.52 -23.81 11.59
C GLU A 223 5.20 -24.48 12.81
N GLY A 224 4.46 -24.72 13.89
CA GLY A 224 4.89 -25.73 14.87
C GLY A 224 5.19 -25.31 16.31
N ALA A 225 4.93 -24.07 16.74
CA ALA A 225 4.85 -23.78 18.17
C ALA A 225 3.53 -23.08 18.46
N GLU A 226 2.90 -23.43 19.58
CA GLU A 226 1.80 -22.68 20.21
C GLU A 226 2.27 -21.23 20.50
N ALA A 227 2.38 -20.43 19.44
CA ALA A 227 2.93 -19.10 19.45
C ALA A 227 1.82 -18.06 19.64
N ASP A 228 0.99 -18.28 20.66
CA ASP A 228 -0.08 -17.36 21.07
C ASP A 228 0.32 -16.44 22.22
N GLU A 229 1.49 -16.63 22.86
CA GLU A 229 1.91 -15.80 23.99
C GLU A 229 3.24 -15.03 23.80
N ALA A 230 4.20 -15.50 23.00
CA ALA A 230 5.56 -14.93 23.01
C ALA A 230 6.15 -14.46 21.66
N ASN A 231 5.44 -14.65 20.54
CA ASN A 231 5.93 -14.25 19.22
C ASN A 231 5.28 -12.92 18.77
N PRO A 232 6.04 -11.81 18.68
CA PRO A 232 5.56 -10.52 18.22
C PRO A 232 5.39 -10.51 16.69
N ARG A 233 4.55 -11.42 16.15
CA ARG A 233 3.76 -11.03 14.97
C ARG A 233 3.10 -9.70 15.33
N THR A 234 3.07 -8.73 14.42
CA THR A 234 2.32 -7.51 14.71
C THR A 234 0.91 -7.95 15.07
N ILE A 235 0.44 -7.62 16.28
CA ILE A 235 -0.85 -8.08 16.80
C ILE A 235 -1.98 -7.79 15.78
N ASP A 236 -1.78 -6.74 14.96
CA ASP A 236 -2.63 -6.38 13.84
C ASP A 236 -2.69 -7.44 12.73
N TYR A 237 -1.56 -8.05 12.32
CA TYR A 237 -1.54 -9.12 11.32
C TYR A 237 -2.32 -10.33 11.81
N ALA A 238 -2.05 -10.77 13.04
CA ALA A 238 -2.79 -11.87 13.66
C ALA A 238 -4.29 -11.55 13.82
N GLY A 239 -4.62 -10.29 14.09
CA GLY A 239 -6.00 -9.80 14.13
C GLY A 239 -6.69 -9.88 12.77
N LEU A 240 -6.02 -9.43 11.70
CA LEU A 240 -6.54 -9.48 10.34
C LEU A 240 -6.75 -10.93 9.89
N GLU A 241 -5.72 -11.77 10.03
CA GLU A 241 -5.75 -13.19 9.63
C GLU A 241 -6.87 -13.95 10.32
N ARG A 242 -7.07 -13.69 11.62
CA ARG A 242 -8.18 -14.25 12.39
C ARG A 242 -9.53 -13.72 11.93
N ALA A 243 -9.63 -12.43 11.65
CA ALA A 243 -10.87 -11.80 11.19
C ALA A 243 -11.33 -12.31 9.82
N THR A 244 -10.37 -12.69 8.97
CA THR A 244 -10.60 -13.18 7.59
C THR A 244 -10.47 -14.69 7.43
N ASN A 245 -10.09 -15.41 8.49
CA ASN A 245 -9.86 -16.86 8.49
C ASN A 245 -8.90 -17.34 7.39
N VAL A 246 -7.83 -16.58 7.13
CA VAL A 246 -6.77 -16.96 6.19
C VAL A 246 -5.60 -17.60 6.92
N ARG A 247 -4.71 -18.24 6.15
CA ARG A 247 -3.46 -18.77 6.71
C ARG A 247 -2.55 -17.64 7.18
N LYS A 248 -1.67 -17.95 8.15
CA LYS A 248 -0.73 -17.01 8.80
C LYS A 248 0.36 -16.46 7.86
N ASP A 249 0.41 -16.98 6.65
CA ASP A 249 1.40 -16.69 5.64
C ASP A 249 0.80 -16.16 4.34
N ASP A 250 -0.49 -15.82 4.37
CA ASP A 250 -1.21 -15.32 3.22
C ASP A 250 -0.64 -13.97 2.76
N THR A 251 -0.10 -13.93 1.54
CA THR A 251 0.51 -12.72 0.97
C THR A 251 -0.44 -11.54 0.89
N ARG A 252 -1.77 -11.80 0.87
CA ARG A 252 -2.79 -10.75 0.79
C ARG A 252 -2.86 -9.95 2.07
N SER A 253 -2.32 -10.45 3.18
CA SER A 253 -2.13 -9.67 4.41
C SER A 253 -1.13 -8.54 4.19
N ASP A 254 0.01 -8.80 3.54
CA ASP A 254 1.00 -7.75 3.23
C ASP A 254 0.42 -6.67 2.32
N ILE A 255 -0.41 -7.05 1.35
CA ILE A 255 -1.15 -6.12 0.48
C ILE A 255 -2.05 -5.20 1.31
N PHE A 256 -2.77 -5.75 2.30
CA PHE A 256 -3.65 -4.96 3.16
C PHE A 256 -2.87 -3.92 3.97
N PHE A 257 -1.77 -4.32 4.60
CA PHE A 257 -0.97 -3.39 5.40
C PHE A 257 -0.24 -2.36 4.54
N ALA A 258 0.15 -2.71 3.32
CA ALA A 258 0.63 -1.71 2.36
C ALA A 258 -0.48 -0.75 1.94
N GLY A 259 -1.72 -1.23 1.78
CA GLY A 259 -2.92 -0.42 1.59
C GLY A 259 -3.17 0.54 2.77
N CYS A 260 -2.96 0.09 4.01
CA CYS A 260 -3.06 0.95 5.20
C CYS A 260 -2.01 2.05 5.19
N ILE A 261 -0.76 1.72 4.84
CA ILE A 261 0.32 2.70 4.69
C ILE A 261 -0.07 3.71 3.62
N TYR A 262 -0.48 3.25 2.43
CA TYR A 262 -0.82 4.11 1.30
C TYR A 262 -2.01 5.03 1.58
N TYR A 263 -3.07 4.49 2.21
CA TYR A 263 -4.19 5.28 2.73
C TYR A 263 -3.70 6.41 3.63
N GLN A 264 -2.77 6.12 4.55
CA GLN A 264 -2.29 7.09 5.52
C GLN A 264 -1.40 8.15 4.86
N LEU A 265 -0.56 7.78 3.91
CA LEU A 265 0.24 8.74 3.13
C LEU A 265 -0.66 9.74 2.37
N LEU A 266 -1.75 9.25 1.76
CA LEU A 266 -2.69 10.07 0.97
C LEU A 266 -3.61 10.93 1.82
N SER A 267 -4.10 10.42 2.94
CA SER A 267 -5.09 11.11 3.78
C SER A 267 -4.48 11.97 4.88
N GLY A 268 -3.24 11.67 5.30
CA GLY A 268 -2.65 12.21 6.52
C GLY A 268 -3.28 11.66 7.80
N LYS A 269 -4.08 10.58 7.72
CA LYS A 269 -4.72 9.91 8.87
C LYS A 269 -4.54 8.40 8.79
N PRO A 270 -4.30 7.70 9.91
CA PRO A 270 -4.15 6.25 9.89
C PRO A 270 -5.46 5.58 9.46
N ALA A 271 -5.36 4.51 8.65
CA ALA A 271 -6.52 3.72 8.24
C ALA A 271 -7.16 2.96 9.42
N LEU A 272 -6.31 2.43 10.29
CA LEU A 272 -6.70 1.69 11.48
C LEU A 272 -6.50 2.57 12.71
N ALA A 273 -7.46 2.58 13.64
CA ALA A 273 -7.34 3.31 14.89
C ALA A 273 -6.08 2.88 15.68
N GLU A 274 -5.35 3.85 16.22
CA GLU A 274 -4.19 3.60 17.07
C GLU A 274 -4.64 3.17 18.47
N THR A 275 -4.12 2.04 18.95
CA THR A 275 -4.41 1.54 20.29
C THR A 275 -3.27 0.67 20.79
N ARG A 276 -3.02 0.73 22.10
CA ARG A 276 -2.03 -0.12 22.79
C ARG A 276 -2.65 -1.39 23.36
N GLU A 277 -3.98 -1.47 23.41
CA GLU A 277 -4.70 -2.62 23.97
C GLU A 277 -4.72 -3.81 23.01
N ARG A 278 -4.23 -4.95 23.49
CA ARG A 278 -4.15 -6.19 22.69
C ARG A 278 -5.53 -6.65 22.19
N SER A 279 -6.55 -6.59 23.04
CA SER A 279 -7.93 -6.97 22.72
C SER A 279 -8.47 -6.16 21.54
N GLN A 280 -8.28 -4.83 21.56
CA GLN A 280 -8.72 -3.94 20.49
C GLN A 280 -7.98 -4.19 19.18
N ARG A 281 -6.67 -4.46 19.22
CA ARG A 281 -5.88 -4.77 18.01
C ARG A 281 -6.27 -6.09 17.35
N LEU A 282 -6.76 -7.05 18.15
CA LEU A 282 -7.26 -8.34 17.68
C LEU A 282 -8.74 -8.29 17.24
N SER A 283 -9.44 -7.19 17.51
CA SER A 283 -10.87 -7.08 17.21
C SER A 283 -11.11 -7.01 15.71
N LYS A 284 -12.07 -7.80 15.23
CA LYS A 284 -12.56 -7.74 13.85
C LYS A 284 -13.17 -6.37 13.52
N SER A 285 -13.80 -5.70 14.48
CA SER A 285 -14.44 -4.39 14.27
C SER A 285 -13.46 -3.35 13.75
N ARG A 286 -12.21 -3.40 14.22
CA ARG A 286 -11.14 -2.47 13.82
C ARG A 286 -10.87 -2.46 12.32
N PHE A 287 -11.08 -3.58 11.63
CA PHE A 287 -10.89 -3.68 10.18
C PHE A 287 -12.16 -3.35 9.39
N MET A 288 -13.33 -3.38 10.04
CA MET A 288 -14.63 -2.99 9.44
C MET A 288 -14.88 -1.48 9.50
N GLU A 289 -14.27 -0.80 10.47
CA GLU A 289 -14.48 0.63 10.75
C GLU A 289 -13.55 1.56 9.96
N ILE A 290 -12.80 1.02 8.99
CA ILE A 290 -11.95 1.83 8.11
C ILE A 290 -12.83 2.75 7.28
N LYS A 291 -12.65 4.06 7.45
CA LYS A 291 -13.41 5.06 6.67
C LYS A 291 -12.96 5.04 5.20
N PRO A 292 -13.88 5.19 4.24
CA PRO A 292 -13.52 5.37 2.84
C PRO A 292 -12.54 6.54 2.65
N LEU A 293 -11.55 6.37 1.78
CA LEU A 293 -10.50 7.37 1.59
C LEU A 293 -11.04 8.74 1.16
N LEU A 294 -12.04 8.75 0.26
CA LEU A 294 -12.63 9.99 -0.25
C LEU A 294 -13.46 10.73 0.80
N ASP A 295 -13.98 10.05 1.82
CA ASP A 295 -14.68 10.72 2.92
C ASP A 295 -13.70 11.48 3.82
N VAL A 296 -12.45 10.98 3.91
CA VAL A 296 -11.40 11.57 4.76
C VAL A 296 -10.53 12.56 3.98
N ALA A 297 -10.32 12.33 2.69
CA ALA A 297 -9.51 13.16 1.81
C ALA A 297 -10.15 13.27 0.41
N PRO A 298 -11.20 14.11 0.25
CA PRO A 298 -11.95 14.24 -1.02
C PRO A 298 -11.11 14.67 -2.22
N GLY A 299 -9.98 15.36 -1.99
CA GLY A 299 -9.07 15.81 -3.05
C GLY A 299 -8.12 14.74 -3.59
N VAL A 300 -8.19 13.48 -3.12
CA VAL A 300 -7.39 12.39 -3.67
C VAL A 300 -7.97 11.96 -5.03
N PRO A 301 -7.15 11.81 -6.09
CA PRO A 301 -7.64 11.33 -7.38
C PRO A 301 -8.35 9.97 -7.28
N LEU A 302 -9.53 9.87 -7.92
CA LEU A 302 -10.38 8.68 -7.88
C LEU A 302 -9.66 7.38 -8.28
N PRO A 303 -8.76 7.34 -9.29
CA PRO A 303 -8.01 6.13 -9.60
C PRO A 303 -7.20 5.59 -8.43
N LEU A 304 -6.58 6.47 -7.63
CA LEU A 304 -5.78 6.08 -6.46
C LEU A 304 -6.68 5.61 -5.31
N ALA A 305 -7.80 6.29 -5.10
CA ALA A 305 -8.78 5.88 -4.09
C ALA A 305 -9.34 4.48 -4.35
N ARG A 306 -9.61 4.11 -5.60
CA ARG A 306 -10.06 2.76 -5.98
C ARG A 306 -9.04 1.68 -5.62
N ILE A 307 -7.75 1.95 -5.82
CA ILE A 307 -6.67 1.01 -5.46
C ILE A 307 -6.63 0.81 -3.94
N VAL A 308 -6.71 1.90 -3.17
CA VAL A 308 -6.76 1.83 -1.70
C VAL A 308 -7.97 1.05 -1.23
N THR A 309 -9.17 1.31 -1.77
CA THR A 309 -10.38 0.56 -1.43
C THR A 309 -10.21 -0.93 -1.70
N LYS A 310 -9.69 -1.31 -2.87
CA LYS A 310 -9.47 -2.72 -3.21
C LYS A 310 -8.40 -3.38 -2.35
N ALA A 311 -7.32 -2.68 -1.99
CA ALA A 311 -6.29 -3.21 -1.09
C ALA A 311 -6.80 -3.42 0.35
N LEU A 312 -7.74 -2.58 0.80
CA LEU A 312 -8.32 -2.61 2.14
C LEU A 312 -9.61 -3.44 2.26
N GLU A 313 -10.01 -4.15 1.19
CA GLU A 313 -11.13 -5.09 1.27
C GLU A 313 -10.89 -6.13 2.36
N LEU A 314 -11.86 -6.29 3.26
CA LEU A 314 -11.74 -7.27 4.34
C LEU A 314 -11.88 -8.69 3.82
N ASP A 315 -12.75 -8.91 2.82
CA ASP A 315 -12.86 -10.20 2.13
C ASP A 315 -11.61 -10.43 1.26
N PRO A 316 -10.75 -11.42 1.59
CA PRO A 316 -9.53 -11.68 0.83
C PRO A 316 -9.79 -12.03 -0.64
N ALA A 317 -10.97 -12.55 -0.99
CA ALA A 317 -11.32 -12.86 -2.38
C ALA A 317 -11.63 -11.60 -3.22
N ARG A 318 -11.95 -10.48 -2.57
CA ARG A 318 -12.20 -9.18 -3.22
C ARG A 318 -10.97 -8.27 -3.24
N ARG A 319 -9.94 -8.61 -2.45
CA ARG A 319 -8.64 -7.95 -2.44
C ARG A 319 -7.83 -8.30 -3.69
N TYR A 320 -6.75 -7.56 -3.94
CA TYR A 320 -5.70 -8.03 -4.87
C TYR A 320 -5.18 -9.40 -4.43
N GLN A 321 -4.99 -10.31 -5.38
CA GLN A 321 -4.53 -11.66 -5.08
C GLN A 321 -3.01 -11.76 -5.03
N THR A 322 -2.31 -10.86 -5.73
CA THR A 322 -0.84 -10.78 -5.69
C THR A 322 -0.37 -9.32 -5.58
N PRO A 323 0.83 -9.06 -5.01
CA PRO A 323 1.39 -7.71 -4.98
C PRO A 323 1.63 -7.14 -6.39
N GLY A 324 1.91 -8.01 -7.37
CA GLY A 324 2.08 -7.66 -8.78
C GLY A 324 0.82 -7.06 -9.42
N GLU A 325 -0.37 -7.55 -9.07
CA GLU A 325 -1.64 -6.96 -9.54
C GLU A 325 -1.81 -5.52 -9.03
N MET A 326 -1.54 -5.30 -7.74
CA MET A 326 -1.62 -3.95 -7.16
C MET A 326 -0.56 -3.02 -7.76
N LEU A 327 0.66 -3.53 -8.02
CA LEU A 327 1.73 -2.78 -8.69
C LEU A 327 1.31 -2.30 -10.09
N ALA A 328 0.67 -3.17 -10.87
CA ALA A 328 0.21 -2.82 -12.21
C ALA A 328 -0.82 -1.69 -12.17
N ASP A 329 -1.81 -1.79 -11.27
CA ASP A 329 -2.82 -0.74 -11.08
C ASP A 329 -2.19 0.58 -10.61
N LEU A 330 -1.24 0.54 -9.67
CA LEU A 330 -0.51 1.72 -9.19
C LEU A 330 0.22 2.43 -10.32
N LYS A 331 0.92 1.70 -11.20
CA LYS A 331 1.63 2.27 -12.35
C LYS A 331 0.68 2.95 -13.34
N VAL A 332 -0.43 2.29 -13.68
CA VAL A 332 -1.44 2.84 -14.58
C VAL A 332 -2.08 4.09 -13.98
N ALA A 333 -2.44 4.05 -12.69
CA ALA A 333 -3.06 5.18 -12.02
C ALA A 333 -2.10 6.36 -11.84
N ALA A 334 -0.82 6.11 -11.51
CA ALA A 334 0.21 7.15 -11.43
C ALA A 334 0.36 7.89 -12.76
N LYS A 335 0.44 7.16 -13.87
CA LYS A 335 0.51 7.74 -15.21
C LYS A 335 -0.71 8.63 -15.50
N ARG A 336 -1.92 8.14 -15.24
CA ARG A 336 -3.15 8.90 -15.43
C ARG A 336 -3.20 10.18 -14.59
N VAL A 337 -2.76 10.10 -13.33
CA VAL A 337 -2.74 11.26 -12.42
C VAL A 337 -1.68 12.28 -12.86
N ALA A 338 -0.53 11.84 -13.38
CA ALA A 338 0.49 12.73 -13.92
C ALA A 338 -0.03 13.45 -15.18
N GLU A 339 -0.59 12.71 -16.14
CA GLU A 339 -1.19 13.27 -17.37
C GLU A 339 -2.29 14.29 -17.04
N ALA A 340 -3.13 13.97 -16.05
CA ALA A 340 -4.17 14.86 -15.54
C ALA A 340 -3.64 16.14 -14.87
N LYS A 341 -2.46 16.08 -14.24
CA LYS A 341 -1.81 17.23 -13.59
C LYS A 341 -1.22 18.19 -14.63
N ASP A 342 -0.71 17.63 -15.74
CA ASP A 342 -0.12 18.39 -16.85
C ASP A 342 -1.18 18.92 -17.82
N ASN A 343 -2.36 18.29 -17.87
CA ASN A 343 -3.51 18.77 -18.65
C ASN A 343 -4.83 18.58 -17.87
N PRO A 344 -5.26 19.59 -17.08
CA PRO A 344 -6.47 19.53 -16.26
C PRO A 344 -7.75 19.20 -17.04
N ALA A 345 -7.79 19.47 -18.35
CA ALA A 345 -8.92 19.13 -19.22
C ALA A 345 -9.09 17.60 -19.38
N LEU A 346 -8.05 16.79 -19.17
CA LEU A 346 -8.13 15.32 -19.19
C LEU A 346 -8.87 14.75 -17.97
N LEU A 347 -8.97 15.50 -16.86
CA LEU A 347 -9.83 15.14 -15.72
C LEU A 347 -11.30 15.42 -16.00
N GLU A 348 -11.59 16.47 -16.77
CA GLU A 348 -12.95 16.78 -17.23
C GLU A 348 -13.41 15.79 -18.31
N GLU A 349 -12.50 15.26 -19.13
CA GLU A 349 -12.80 14.28 -20.19
C GLU A 349 -13.13 12.85 -19.69
N GLN A 350 -12.97 12.54 -18.40
CA GLN A 350 -13.31 11.22 -17.83
C GLN A 350 -14.17 11.25 -16.57
N VAL A 351 -15.09 12.22 -16.50
CA VAL A 351 -16.44 11.95 -15.98
C VAL A 351 -17.45 12.22 -17.10
N LYS A 352 -17.29 11.58 -18.27
CA LYS A 352 -18.47 11.32 -19.10
C LYS A 352 -19.36 10.39 -18.29
N LEU A 353 -20.33 10.98 -17.60
CA LEU A 353 -21.41 10.23 -16.98
C LEU A 353 -21.98 9.32 -18.08
N GLU A 354 -22.22 8.03 -17.80
CA GLU A 354 -22.65 7.05 -18.82
C GLU A 354 -23.85 7.54 -19.64
N GLY A 355 -24.68 8.39 -19.05
CA GLY A 355 -25.82 9.04 -19.64
C GLY A 355 -25.57 10.36 -20.34
N GLN A 356 -24.32 10.74 -20.62
CA GLN A 356 -23.99 11.88 -21.47
C GLN A 356 -23.55 11.42 -22.86
N ASP A 357 -23.90 12.18 -23.89
CA ASP A 357 -23.48 11.94 -25.26
C ASP A 357 -22.08 12.53 -25.54
N ASP A 358 -21.64 12.46 -26.79
CA ASP A 358 -20.30 12.93 -27.15
C ASP A 358 -20.13 14.44 -27.07
N ALA A 359 -21.23 15.19 -27.04
CA ALA A 359 -21.27 16.63 -26.83
C ALA A 359 -21.45 17.01 -25.34
N GLY A 360 -21.58 16.03 -24.43
CA GLY A 360 -21.80 16.26 -23.00
C GLY A 360 -23.27 16.44 -22.62
N GLU A 361 -24.20 16.32 -23.56
CA GLU A 361 -25.64 16.46 -23.33
C GLU A 361 -26.24 15.19 -22.71
N ALA A 362 -27.23 15.34 -21.85
CA ALA A 362 -27.87 14.21 -21.16
C ALA A 362 -28.72 13.38 -22.13
N ARG A 363 -28.33 12.11 -22.34
CA ARG A 363 -29.08 11.09 -23.08
C ARG A 363 -30.45 10.87 -22.46
N LYS A 364 -31.48 10.91 -23.28
CA LYS A 364 -32.89 10.71 -22.93
C LYS A 364 -33.18 9.21 -22.86
N LEU A 365 -33.30 8.68 -21.65
CA LEU A 365 -33.68 7.29 -21.39
C LEU A 365 -35.17 7.22 -21.10
N MET A 366 -35.94 6.49 -21.93
CA MET A 366 -37.34 6.19 -21.67
C MET A 366 -37.49 4.82 -21.03
N ILE A 367 -38.18 4.75 -19.90
CA ILE A 367 -38.47 3.52 -19.17
C ILE A 367 -39.97 3.25 -19.23
N VAL A 368 -40.34 2.05 -19.71
CA VAL A 368 -41.70 1.54 -19.65
C VAL A 368 -41.76 0.45 -18.58
N GLU A 369 -42.35 0.78 -17.45
CA GLU A 369 -42.45 -0.06 -16.26
C GLU A 369 -43.75 0.30 -15.53
N SER A 370 -44.52 -0.70 -15.11
CA SER A 370 -45.80 -0.48 -14.42
C SER A 370 -45.64 -0.45 -12.90
N ASP A 371 -44.61 -1.09 -12.36
CA ASP A 371 -44.35 -1.07 -10.91
C ASP A 371 -43.69 0.24 -10.46
N HIS A 372 -44.42 1.06 -9.68
CA HIS A 372 -43.94 2.34 -9.18
C HIS A 372 -42.65 2.27 -8.35
N LYS A 373 -42.43 1.19 -7.57
CA LYS A 373 -41.19 1.05 -6.78
C LYS A 373 -40.00 0.82 -7.71
N MET A 374 -40.19 0.02 -8.76
CA MET A 374 -39.17 -0.23 -9.76
C MET A 374 -38.88 1.03 -10.59
N GLN A 375 -39.90 1.83 -10.91
CA GLN A 375 -39.72 3.13 -11.57
C GLN A 375 -38.80 4.05 -10.77
N ASP A 376 -39.02 4.17 -9.47
CA ASP A 376 -38.21 5.04 -8.59
C ASP A 376 -36.78 4.52 -8.48
N LEU A 377 -36.61 3.21 -8.32
CA LEU A 377 -35.29 2.57 -8.29
C LEU A 377 -34.50 2.84 -9.58
N PHE A 378 -35.10 2.61 -10.74
CA PHE A 378 -34.44 2.85 -12.02
C PHE A 378 -34.17 4.33 -12.25
N ARG A 379 -35.11 5.20 -11.87
CA ARG A 379 -34.92 6.65 -11.97
C ARG A 379 -33.72 7.09 -11.15
N GLU A 380 -33.57 6.63 -9.92
CA GLU A 380 -32.43 6.95 -9.07
C GLU A 380 -31.11 6.39 -9.65
N LEU A 381 -31.14 5.12 -10.09
CA LEU A 381 -29.98 4.45 -10.69
C LEU A 381 -29.41 5.22 -11.88
N PHE A 382 -30.26 5.63 -12.82
CA PHE A 382 -29.82 6.25 -14.07
C PHE A 382 -29.64 7.77 -13.97
N LYS A 383 -30.40 8.47 -13.12
CA LYS A 383 -30.13 9.91 -12.85
C LYS A 383 -28.74 10.12 -12.25
N LYS A 384 -28.29 9.22 -11.36
CA LYS A 384 -26.93 9.24 -10.80
C LYS A 384 -25.83 9.08 -11.86
N GLN A 385 -26.18 8.53 -13.02
CA GLN A 385 -25.27 8.35 -14.16
C GLN A 385 -25.50 9.39 -15.26
N GLY A 386 -26.18 10.50 -14.99
CA GLY A 386 -26.32 11.63 -15.93
C GLY A 386 -27.39 11.49 -17.00
N TYR A 387 -28.22 10.44 -16.97
CA TYR A 387 -29.33 10.30 -17.94
C TYR A 387 -30.50 11.25 -17.62
N ARG A 388 -31.15 11.77 -18.66
CA ARG A 388 -32.48 12.36 -18.55
C ARG A 388 -33.53 11.26 -18.60
N VAL A 389 -33.98 10.80 -17.43
CA VAL A 389 -34.90 9.67 -17.30
C VAL A 389 -36.37 10.08 -17.41
N LEU A 390 -37.06 9.55 -18.43
CA LEU A 390 -38.51 9.61 -18.60
C LEU A 390 -39.11 8.24 -18.28
N VAL A 391 -40.31 8.22 -17.71
CA VAL A 391 -40.98 6.98 -17.30
C VAL A 391 -42.44 7.02 -17.75
N THR A 392 -42.96 5.88 -18.18
CA THR A 392 -44.38 5.66 -18.44
C THR A 392 -44.78 4.24 -18.05
N THR A 393 -46.04 4.02 -17.73
CA THR A 393 -46.62 2.68 -17.47
C THR A 393 -47.19 2.04 -18.73
N ASP A 394 -47.35 2.81 -19.81
CA ASP A 394 -48.11 2.43 -20.99
C ASP A 394 -47.19 2.42 -22.23
N PRO A 395 -46.96 1.25 -22.84
CA PRO A 395 -46.20 1.14 -24.08
C PRO A 395 -46.76 1.98 -25.25
N GLU A 396 -48.06 2.25 -25.32
CA GLU A 396 -48.62 3.05 -26.42
C GLU A 396 -48.24 4.53 -26.30
N ARG A 397 -48.08 5.06 -25.07
CA ARG A 397 -47.54 6.41 -24.85
C ARG A 397 -46.09 6.56 -25.28
N LEU A 398 -45.30 5.47 -25.23
CA LEU A 398 -43.95 5.45 -25.79
C LEU A 398 -44.02 5.69 -27.31
N PHE A 399 -44.86 4.94 -28.02
CA PHE A 399 -45.00 5.07 -29.48
C PHE A 399 -45.52 6.43 -29.90
N GLN A 400 -46.56 6.96 -29.24
CA GLN A 400 -47.10 8.30 -29.52
C GLN A 400 -46.00 9.36 -29.49
N ARG A 401 -45.16 9.36 -28.45
CA ARG A 401 -44.05 10.32 -28.32
C ARG A 401 -43.00 10.17 -29.42
N ILE A 402 -42.71 8.95 -29.88
CA ILE A 402 -41.75 8.72 -30.96
C ILE A 402 -42.34 9.16 -32.31
N TYR A 403 -43.64 9.01 -32.52
CA TYR A 403 -44.30 9.48 -33.73
C TYR A 403 -44.35 11.01 -33.81
N ASP A 404 -44.49 11.69 -32.67
CA ASP A 404 -44.42 13.15 -32.57
C ASP A 404 -42.98 13.67 -32.77
N ASP A 405 -42.00 12.98 -32.18
CA ASP A 405 -40.57 13.30 -32.32
C ASP A 405 -39.73 12.02 -32.47
N VAL A 406 -39.19 11.79 -33.67
CA VAL A 406 -38.35 10.62 -33.98
C VAL A 406 -37.05 10.61 -33.17
N LYS A 407 -36.63 11.75 -32.60
CA LYS A 407 -35.47 11.90 -31.70
C LYS A 407 -35.88 12.09 -30.23
N ALA A 408 -37.08 11.65 -29.87
CA ALA A 408 -37.60 11.77 -28.51
C ALA A 408 -36.71 11.07 -27.48
N PHE A 409 -36.08 9.94 -27.83
CA PHE A 409 -35.29 9.10 -26.91
C PHE A 409 -34.00 8.59 -27.55
N ASP A 410 -32.93 8.54 -26.75
CA ASP A 410 -31.64 7.98 -27.14
C ASP A 410 -31.56 6.48 -26.85
N VAL A 411 -32.31 6.01 -25.85
CA VAL A 411 -32.42 4.60 -25.47
C VAL A 411 -33.76 4.33 -24.78
N ILE A 412 -34.30 3.14 -24.99
CA ILE A 412 -35.56 2.66 -24.41
C ILE A 412 -35.28 1.44 -23.55
N MET A 413 -35.90 1.38 -22.36
CA MET A 413 -35.94 0.21 -21.51
C MET A 413 -37.38 -0.21 -21.27
N LEU A 414 -37.71 -1.46 -21.60
CA LEU A 414 -39.03 -2.07 -21.38
C LEU A 414 -38.88 -3.13 -20.30
N SER A 415 -39.75 -3.13 -19.29
CA SER A 415 -39.75 -4.15 -18.25
C SER A 415 -40.97 -5.04 -18.37
N SER A 416 -40.77 -6.35 -18.40
CA SER A 416 -41.86 -7.32 -18.42
C SER A 416 -42.42 -7.64 -17.04
N GLY A 417 -41.92 -7.05 -15.95
CA GLY A 417 -42.30 -7.40 -14.57
C GLY A 417 -43.80 -7.56 -14.37
N GLN A 418 -44.55 -6.45 -14.50
CA GLN A 418 -46.01 -6.47 -14.47
C GLN A 418 -46.65 -6.50 -15.87
N LEU A 419 -45.96 -5.95 -16.89
CA LEU A 419 -46.48 -5.88 -18.27
C LEU A 419 -46.48 -7.23 -18.99
N GLY A 420 -45.66 -8.19 -18.55
CA GLY A 420 -45.56 -9.51 -19.15
C GLY A 420 -45.31 -9.45 -20.65
N ARG A 421 -46.25 -10.00 -21.43
CA ARG A 421 -46.13 -10.11 -22.89
C ARG A 421 -46.26 -8.77 -23.61
N GLU A 422 -46.96 -7.79 -23.03
CA GLU A 422 -47.09 -6.46 -23.64
C GLU A 422 -45.72 -5.78 -23.81
N ALA A 423 -44.80 -6.00 -22.86
CA ALA A 423 -43.42 -5.50 -22.97
C ALA A 423 -42.64 -6.17 -24.11
N LEU A 424 -42.84 -7.48 -24.32
CA LEU A 424 -42.23 -8.22 -25.43
C LEU A 424 -42.81 -7.76 -26.78
N ASP A 425 -44.12 -7.61 -26.87
CA ASP A 425 -44.80 -7.19 -28.09
C ASP A 425 -44.38 -5.76 -28.47
N ALA A 426 -44.30 -4.85 -27.49
CA ALA A 426 -43.74 -3.51 -27.69
C ALA A 426 -42.27 -3.55 -28.11
N PHE A 427 -41.45 -4.41 -27.48
CA PHE A 427 -40.06 -4.59 -27.86
C PHE A 427 -39.95 -5.00 -29.33
N ASN A 428 -40.67 -6.04 -29.76
CA ASN A 428 -40.64 -6.53 -31.14
C ASN A 428 -41.22 -5.51 -32.13
N LYS A 429 -42.29 -4.79 -31.77
CA LYS A 429 -42.87 -3.70 -32.57
C LYS A 429 -41.86 -2.58 -32.85
N LEU A 430 -41.04 -2.20 -31.86
CA LEU A 430 -39.93 -1.26 -32.06
C LEU A 430 -38.89 -1.76 -33.07
N GLY A 431 -38.78 -3.08 -33.28
CA GLY A 431 -37.80 -3.68 -34.18
C GLY A 431 -38.27 -3.74 -35.63
N GLY A 432 -39.59 -3.88 -35.80
CA GLY A 432 -40.22 -3.99 -37.12
C GLY A 432 -40.46 -2.67 -37.83
N ASP A 433 -40.52 -1.55 -37.10
CA ASP A 433 -40.84 -0.23 -37.68
C ASP A 433 -39.57 0.51 -38.15
N MET A 434 -39.57 0.99 -39.39
CA MET A 434 -38.47 1.75 -40.00
C MET A 434 -38.07 3.00 -39.21
N ARG A 435 -39.01 3.62 -38.47
CA ARG A 435 -38.75 4.82 -37.66
C ARG A 435 -38.10 4.52 -36.31
N THR A 436 -38.29 3.30 -35.78
CA THR A 436 -37.88 2.97 -34.40
C THR A 436 -36.83 1.86 -34.32
N LYS A 437 -36.60 1.09 -35.40
CA LYS A 437 -35.64 -0.02 -35.47
C LYS A 437 -34.19 0.36 -35.13
N LEU A 438 -33.83 1.63 -35.25
CA LEU A 438 -32.49 2.15 -34.94
C LEU A 438 -32.36 2.69 -33.51
N ILE A 439 -33.44 2.73 -32.73
CA ILE A 439 -33.41 3.20 -31.35
C ILE A 439 -32.91 2.05 -30.46
N PRO A 440 -31.78 2.21 -29.75
CA PRO A 440 -31.28 1.22 -28.81
C PRO A 440 -32.36 0.84 -27.78
N THR A 441 -32.59 -0.45 -27.61
CA THR A 441 -33.69 -0.95 -26.76
C THR A 441 -33.23 -2.10 -25.88
N VAL A 442 -33.55 -2.04 -24.58
CA VAL A 442 -33.31 -3.12 -23.63
C VAL A 442 -34.64 -3.66 -23.13
N LEU A 443 -34.86 -4.97 -23.24
CA LEU A 443 -35.97 -5.68 -22.61
C LEU A 443 -35.47 -6.34 -21.32
N LEU A 444 -35.99 -5.89 -20.18
CA LEU A 444 -35.79 -6.48 -18.87
C LEU A 444 -36.89 -7.48 -18.58
N LEU A 445 -36.55 -8.77 -18.54
CA LEU A 445 -37.48 -9.83 -18.22
C LEU A 445 -37.59 -10.00 -16.70
N GLY A 446 -38.80 -9.82 -16.17
CA GLY A 446 -39.11 -10.06 -14.77
C GLY A 446 -38.99 -11.53 -14.35
N GLU A 447 -39.02 -11.77 -13.05
CA GLU A 447 -39.02 -13.13 -12.50
C GLU A 447 -40.20 -13.94 -13.07
N GLY A 448 -39.93 -15.16 -13.55
CA GLY A 448 -40.94 -16.01 -14.20
C GLY A 448 -41.16 -15.75 -15.70
N HIS A 449 -40.69 -14.63 -16.26
CA HIS A 449 -40.85 -14.31 -17.69
C HIS A 449 -39.67 -14.71 -18.56
N GLY A 450 -38.74 -15.53 -18.05
CA GLY A 450 -37.53 -15.96 -18.76
C GLY A 450 -37.78 -16.72 -20.07
N VAL A 451 -38.97 -17.32 -20.21
CA VAL A 451 -39.43 -18.02 -21.43
C VAL A 451 -39.62 -17.06 -22.62
N LEU A 452 -40.02 -15.81 -22.36
CA LEU A 452 -40.25 -14.79 -23.39
C LEU A 452 -38.97 -14.38 -24.12
N ALA A 453 -37.79 -14.70 -23.57
CA ALA A 453 -36.51 -14.39 -24.20
C ALA A 453 -36.33 -15.06 -25.57
N GLY A 454 -36.91 -16.25 -25.78
CA GLY A 454 -36.81 -16.96 -27.06
C GLY A 454 -37.62 -16.30 -28.19
N GLU A 455 -38.60 -15.48 -27.84
CA GLU A 455 -39.49 -14.78 -28.78
C GLU A 455 -39.04 -13.34 -29.06
N ALA A 456 -38.01 -12.86 -28.36
CA ALA A 456 -37.52 -11.50 -28.48
C ALA A 456 -36.62 -11.32 -29.71
N GLN A 457 -36.98 -10.37 -30.58
CA GLN A 457 -36.23 -10.01 -31.77
C GLN A 457 -35.05 -9.10 -31.41
N THR A 458 -33.89 -9.73 -31.16
CA THR A 458 -32.65 -9.07 -30.73
C THR A 458 -31.73 -8.71 -31.89
N THR A 459 -30.90 -7.69 -31.67
CA THR A 459 -29.85 -7.22 -32.59
C THR A 459 -28.65 -6.72 -31.76
N SER A 460 -27.62 -6.16 -32.40
CA SER A 460 -26.52 -5.47 -31.70
C SER A 460 -27.00 -4.35 -30.75
N SER A 461 -28.04 -3.62 -31.13
CA SER A 461 -28.63 -2.50 -30.36
C SER A 461 -29.90 -2.88 -29.58
N ARG A 462 -30.35 -4.13 -29.65
CA ARG A 462 -31.60 -4.61 -29.05
C ARG A 462 -31.35 -5.83 -28.18
N ILE A 463 -31.32 -5.62 -26.87
CA ILE A 463 -30.76 -6.56 -25.90
C ILE A 463 -31.81 -7.03 -24.93
N VAL A 464 -31.74 -8.30 -24.54
CA VAL A 464 -32.60 -8.89 -23.50
C VAL A 464 -31.75 -9.20 -22.27
N VAL A 465 -32.23 -8.82 -21.10
CA VAL A 465 -31.66 -9.17 -19.79
C VAL A 465 -32.74 -9.77 -18.90
N LYS A 466 -32.35 -10.63 -17.94
CA LYS A 466 -33.27 -11.38 -17.07
C LYS A 466 -33.02 -11.05 -15.61
N MET A 467 -34.08 -10.94 -14.82
CA MET A 467 -34.00 -10.87 -13.36
C MET A 467 -33.76 -12.27 -12.74
N PRO A 468 -33.10 -12.35 -11.56
CA PRO A 468 -32.49 -11.24 -10.81
C PRO A 468 -31.17 -10.76 -11.43
N LEU A 469 -30.93 -9.44 -11.44
CA LEU A 469 -29.67 -8.84 -11.91
C LEU A 469 -29.24 -7.66 -11.04
N LYS A 470 -27.93 -7.38 -11.02
CA LYS A 470 -27.35 -6.21 -10.35
C LYS A 470 -27.57 -4.95 -11.17
N GLY A 471 -27.66 -3.79 -10.52
CA GLY A 471 -27.73 -2.49 -11.20
C GLY A 471 -26.54 -2.23 -12.14
N SER A 472 -25.35 -2.76 -11.86
CA SER A 472 -24.19 -2.69 -12.78
C SER A 472 -24.40 -3.48 -14.08
N GLU A 473 -25.08 -4.62 -14.02
CA GLU A 473 -25.35 -5.47 -15.19
C GLU A 473 -26.41 -4.83 -16.08
N LEU A 474 -27.42 -4.19 -15.47
CA LEU A 474 -28.43 -3.43 -16.20
C LEU A 474 -27.81 -2.22 -16.92
N ARG A 475 -26.90 -1.49 -16.27
CA ARG A 475 -26.17 -0.38 -16.90
C ARG A 475 -25.29 -0.85 -18.06
N ALA A 476 -24.60 -1.98 -17.89
CA ALA A 476 -23.80 -2.56 -18.96
C ALA A 476 -24.66 -2.95 -20.19
N ALA A 477 -25.89 -3.43 -19.97
CA ALA A 477 -26.82 -3.73 -21.07
C ALA A 477 -27.25 -2.48 -21.84
N ILE A 478 -27.54 -1.37 -21.14
CA ILE A 478 -27.85 -0.08 -21.77
C ILE A 478 -26.67 0.43 -22.61
N LEU A 479 -25.45 0.38 -22.07
CA LEU A 479 -24.24 0.79 -22.80
C LEU A 479 -24.00 -0.10 -24.03
N LYS A 480 -24.20 -1.41 -23.91
CA LYS A 480 -24.06 -2.34 -25.03
C LYS A 480 -25.10 -2.05 -26.13
N ALA A 481 -26.34 -1.71 -25.76
CA ALA A 481 -27.38 -1.34 -26.71
C ALA A 481 -27.01 -0.05 -27.45
N LEU A 482 -26.51 0.95 -26.73
CA LEU A 482 -26.06 2.24 -27.28
C LEU A 482 -24.87 2.08 -28.25
N ALA A 483 -23.93 1.17 -27.95
CA ALA A 483 -22.76 0.89 -28.79
C ALA A 483 -23.08 0.08 -30.05
N GLY A 484 -24.22 -0.61 -30.08
CA GLY A 484 -24.65 -1.42 -31.22
C GLY A 484 -25.41 -0.65 -32.32
N LYS A 485 -25.50 0.69 -32.18
CA LYS A 485 -26.23 1.61 -33.07
C LYS A 485 -25.50 1.84 -34.40
#